data_AF-A0A935JDR1-F1
#
_entry.id   AF-A0A935JDR1-F1
#
_cell.length_a   1.000
_cell.length_b   1.000
_cell.length_c   1.000
_cell.angle_alpha   90.00
_cell.angle_beta   90.00
_cell.angle_gamma   90.00
#
_symmetry.space_group_name_H-M   'P 1'
#
loop_
_entity.id
_entity.type
_entity.pdbx_description
1 polymer ?
#
loop_
_entity_poly.entity_id
_entity_poly.type
_entity_poly.pdbx_seq_one_letter_code
_entity_poly.pdbx_strand_id
1 'polypeptide(L)'
;MEVQLKLRQAFESGLKAEFGSVVGEILGDNIGYFPRTGLEPAALTNMRDVDGIKIETAVTSRNVDGGTLLLIRSNTTASALLLDVVEIQRWASLGLEWCQKVQGGGWPGTEPEWRWILEHAEEYSNLVIELKKFLGHV
;
A
#
# COMPACT_ATOMS: atom_id res chain seq x y z
N MET A 1 10.50 21.48 -0.08
CA MET A 1 10.16 20.26 0.70
C MET A 1 9.06 20.51 1.74
N GLU A 2 9.15 21.55 2.58
CA GLU A 2 8.14 21.83 3.62
C GLU A 2 6.71 22.04 3.07
N VAL A 3 6.58 22.76 1.95
CA VAL A 3 5.27 23.01 1.30
C VAL A 3 4.62 21.71 0.79
N GLN A 4 5.40 20.81 0.18
CA GLN A 4 4.89 19.52 -0.31
C GLN A 4 4.43 18.62 0.85
N LEU A 5 5.18 18.61 1.95
CA LEU A 5 4.80 17.86 3.15
C LEU A 5 3.50 18.40 3.75
N LYS A 6 3.36 19.73 3.87
CA LYS A 6 2.13 20.37 4.37
C LYS A 6 0.93 20.09 3.47
N LEU A 7 1.12 20.10 2.15
CA LEU A 7 0.06 19.75 1.20
C LEU A 7 -0.35 18.28 1.32
N ARG A 8 0.61 17.36 1.45
CA ARG A 8 0.32 15.94 1.68
C ARG A 8 -0.48 15.73 2.96
N GLN A 9 -0.05 16.34 4.06
CA GLN A 9 -0.73 16.26 5.36
C GLN A 9 -2.15 16.84 5.32
N ALA A 10 -2.33 17.98 4.64
CA ALA A 10 -3.65 18.57 4.46
C ALA A 10 -4.58 17.67 3.63
N PHE A 11 -4.05 17.06 2.56
CA PHE A 11 -4.81 16.15 1.72
C PHE A 11 -5.19 14.86 2.46
N GLU A 12 -4.24 14.27 3.19
CA GLU A 12 -4.48 13.12 4.07
C GLU A 12 -5.51 13.43 5.15
N SER A 13 -5.45 14.61 5.78
CA SER A 13 -6.46 15.04 6.76
C SER A 13 -7.84 15.16 6.14
N GLY A 14 -7.94 15.69 4.92
CA GLY A 14 -9.19 15.76 4.16
C GLY A 14 -9.75 14.37 3.83
N LEU A 15 -8.90 13.44 3.41
CA LEU A 15 -9.29 12.05 3.13
C LEU A 15 -9.83 11.34 4.38
N LYS A 16 -9.20 11.55 5.54
CA LYS A 16 -9.69 11.00 6.83
C LYS A 16 -11.03 11.59 7.24
N ALA A 17 -11.27 12.88 6.97
CA ALA A 17 -12.54 13.53 7.27
C ALA A 17 -13.68 13.00 6.38
N GLU A 18 -13.41 12.73 5.10
CA GLU A 18 -14.41 12.27 4.14
C GLU A 18 -14.71 10.76 4.26
N PHE A 19 -13.68 9.93 4.29
CA PHE A 19 -13.81 8.46 4.20
C PHE A 19 -13.63 7.75 5.55
N GLY A 20 -13.43 8.50 6.64
CA GLY A 20 -13.10 7.97 7.96
C GLY A 20 -11.63 7.57 8.09
N SER A 21 -11.22 7.23 9.32
CA SER A 21 -9.80 7.06 9.66
C SER A 21 -9.12 5.95 8.84
N VAL A 22 -9.73 4.78 8.71
CA VAL A 22 -9.09 3.61 8.07
C VAL A 22 -8.89 3.83 6.57
N VAL A 23 -9.96 4.16 5.84
CA VAL A 23 -9.88 4.40 4.40
C VAL A 23 -9.06 5.66 4.09
N GLY A 24 -9.17 6.69 4.94
CA GLY A 24 -8.37 7.90 4.82
C GLY A 24 -6.86 7.68 5.00
N GLU A 25 -6.43 6.86 5.97
CA GLU A 25 -5.01 6.43 6.11
C GLU A 25 -4.54 5.70 4.86
N ILE A 26 -5.31 4.69 4.40
CA ILE A 26 -5.00 3.89 3.22
C ILE A 26 -4.79 4.78 1.98
N LEU A 27 -5.72 5.71 1.72
CA LEU A 27 -5.61 6.63 0.59
C LEU A 27 -4.45 7.62 0.77
N GLY A 28 -4.25 8.11 2.01
CA GLY A 28 -3.17 9.02 2.39
C GLY A 28 -1.77 8.47 2.10
N ASP A 29 -1.56 7.20 2.40
CA ASP A 29 -0.32 6.50 2.09
C ASP A 29 -0.09 6.35 0.59
N ASN A 30 -1.17 6.08 -0.15
CA ASN A 30 -1.12 5.92 -1.59
C ASN A 30 -0.87 7.23 -2.35
N ILE A 31 -1.04 8.42 -1.74
CA ILE A 31 -0.67 9.71 -2.36
C ILE A 31 0.81 9.69 -2.76
N GLY A 32 1.68 9.25 -1.86
CA GLY A 32 3.14 9.23 -2.06
C GLY A 32 3.64 8.02 -2.84
N TYR A 33 2.75 7.12 -3.26
CA TYR A 33 3.13 5.93 -4.01
C TYR A 33 3.54 6.30 -5.44
N PHE A 34 4.85 6.25 -5.70
CA PHE A 34 5.44 6.43 -7.02
C PHE A 34 6.34 5.23 -7.31
N PRO A 35 5.90 4.26 -8.14
CA PRO A 35 6.76 3.16 -8.54
C PRO A 35 7.98 3.70 -9.28
N ARG A 36 9.15 3.10 -9.06
CA ARG A 36 10.43 3.57 -9.65
C ARG A 36 10.44 3.52 -11.17
N THR A 37 9.58 2.69 -11.76
CA THR A 37 9.58 2.32 -13.17
C THR A 37 8.38 2.82 -13.96
N GLY A 38 7.43 3.53 -13.33
CA GLY A 38 6.19 3.98 -14.00
C GLY A 38 4.96 3.17 -13.58
N LEU A 39 3.77 3.64 -13.98
CA LEU A 39 2.47 3.06 -13.62
C LEU A 39 1.88 2.18 -14.73
N GLU A 40 2.58 2.01 -15.84
CA GLU A 40 2.17 1.11 -16.90
C GLU A 40 2.17 -0.36 -16.42
N PRO A 41 1.24 -1.20 -16.92
CA PRO A 41 1.06 -2.56 -16.40
C PRO A 41 2.33 -3.41 -16.40
N ALA A 42 3.14 -3.34 -17.45
CA ALA A 42 4.37 -4.13 -17.55
C ALA A 42 5.40 -3.74 -16.47
N ALA A 43 5.54 -2.44 -16.17
CA ALA A 43 6.44 -1.95 -15.14
C ALA A 43 5.95 -2.31 -13.74
N LEU A 44 4.63 -2.20 -13.50
CA LEU A 44 4.01 -2.61 -12.25
C LEU A 44 4.20 -4.11 -11.98
N THR A 45 3.96 -4.96 -12.99
CA THR A 45 4.17 -6.41 -12.88
C THR A 45 5.63 -6.73 -12.58
N ASN A 46 6.58 -6.15 -13.33
CA ASN A 46 8.00 -6.43 -13.11
C ASN A 46 8.48 -5.99 -11.71
N MET A 47 8.06 -4.82 -11.24
CA MET A 47 8.38 -4.37 -9.88
C MET A 47 7.75 -5.31 -8.84
N ARG A 48 6.48 -5.71 -9.01
CA ARG A 48 5.80 -6.65 -8.12
C ARG A 48 6.55 -7.98 -8.03
N ASP A 49 6.98 -8.52 -9.16
CA ASP A 49 7.71 -9.80 -9.17
C ASP A 49 9.08 -9.69 -8.49
N VAL A 50 9.84 -8.62 -8.77
CA VAL A 50 11.16 -8.39 -8.17
C VAL A 50 11.08 -8.15 -6.67
N ASP A 51 10.13 -7.33 -6.22
CA ASP A 51 9.95 -7.06 -4.80
C ASP A 51 9.27 -8.24 -4.09
N GLY A 52 8.41 -8.99 -4.78
CA GLY A 52 7.81 -10.23 -4.31
C GLY A 52 8.85 -11.27 -3.92
N ILE A 53 9.89 -11.48 -4.75
CA ILE A 53 11.02 -12.37 -4.43
C ILE A 53 11.73 -11.94 -3.13
N LYS A 54 11.94 -10.63 -2.93
CA LYS A 54 12.58 -10.11 -1.71
C LYS A 54 11.69 -10.35 -0.47
N ILE A 55 10.39 -10.11 -0.60
CA ILE A 55 9.42 -10.36 0.46
C ILE A 55 9.42 -11.85 0.83
N GLU A 56 9.30 -12.74 -0.15
CA GLU A 56 9.27 -14.19 0.10
C GLU A 56 10.56 -14.69 0.77
N THR A 57 11.71 -14.15 0.37
CA THR A 57 13.00 -14.44 1.01
C THR A 57 13.01 -13.98 2.47
N ALA A 58 12.52 -12.77 2.75
CA ALA A 58 12.44 -12.22 4.11
C ALA A 58 11.47 -13.02 5.00
N VAL A 59 10.29 -13.38 4.47
CA VAL A 59 9.29 -14.19 5.17
C VAL A 59 9.85 -15.59 5.48
N THR A 60 10.48 -16.25 4.50
CA THR A 60 11.07 -17.58 4.66
C THR A 60 12.19 -17.58 5.70
N SER A 61 13.04 -16.55 5.68
CA SER A 61 14.12 -16.39 6.67
C SER A 61 13.67 -15.82 8.01
N ARG A 62 12.37 -15.52 8.17
CA ARG A 62 11.78 -14.83 9.34
C ARG A 62 12.48 -13.51 9.70
N ASN A 63 13.02 -12.83 8.70
CA ASN A 63 13.71 -11.54 8.83
C ASN A 63 12.88 -10.42 8.20
N VAL A 64 11.61 -10.35 8.57
CA VAL A 64 10.69 -9.30 8.10
C VAL A 64 10.86 -8.09 9.00
N ASP A 65 11.20 -6.96 8.37
CA ASP A 65 11.39 -5.66 9.01
C ASP A 65 10.43 -4.60 8.41
N GLY A 66 10.55 -3.35 8.87
CA GLY A 66 9.75 -2.25 8.33
C GLY A 66 9.99 -1.99 6.83
N GLY A 67 11.20 -2.25 6.34
CA GLY A 67 11.50 -2.17 4.90
C GLY A 67 10.72 -3.21 4.11
N THR A 68 10.62 -4.42 4.63
CA THR A 68 9.83 -5.51 4.04
C THR A 68 8.33 -5.17 4.04
N LEU A 69 7.80 -4.61 5.12
CA LEU A 69 6.39 -4.16 5.18
C LEU A 69 6.08 -3.04 4.16
N LEU A 70 7.04 -2.14 3.89
CA LEU A 70 6.90 -1.15 2.80
C LEU A 70 6.85 -1.82 1.42
N LEU A 71 7.66 -2.86 1.20
CA LEU A 71 7.59 -3.63 -0.05
C LEU A 71 6.24 -4.34 -0.17
N ILE A 72 5.73 -4.93 0.92
CA ILE A 72 4.40 -5.57 0.94
C ILE A 72 3.33 -4.55 0.57
N ARG A 73 3.29 -3.38 1.22
CA ARG A 73 2.34 -2.30 0.90
C ARG A 73 2.43 -1.87 -0.56
N SER A 74 3.64 -1.71 -1.07
CA SER A 74 3.89 -1.36 -2.47
C SER A 74 3.34 -2.43 -3.43
N ASN A 75 3.54 -3.71 -3.11
CA ASN A 75 3.00 -4.83 -3.90
C ASN A 75 1.47 -4.88 -3.83
N THR A 76 0.87 -4.59 -2.68
CA THR A 76 -0.59 -4.47 -2.54
C THR A 76 -1.14 -3.35 -3.44
N THR A 77 -0.51 -2.18 -3.46
CA THR A 77 -0.90 -1.06 -4.34
C THR A 77 -0.66 -1.35 -5.82
N ALA A 78 0.45 -1.99 -6.17
CA ALA A 78 0.72 -2.42 -7.54
C ALA A 78 -0.35 -3.39 -8.04
N SER A 79 -0.73 -4.38 -7.23
CA SER A 79 -1.79 -5.34 -7.55
C SER A 79 -3.16 -4.65 -7.68
N ALA A 80 -3.44 -3.65 -6.85
CA ALA A 80 -4.66 -2.82 -6.98
C ALA A 80 -4.73 -2.08 -8.32
N LEU A 81 -3.63 -1.48 -8.77
CA LEU A 81 -3.55 -0.82 -10.08
C LEU A 81 -3.62 -1.80 -11.25
N LEU A 82 -3.22 -3.05 -11.04
CA LEU A 82 -3.34 -4.14 -12.02
C LEU A 82 -4.70 -4.85 -11.96
N LEU A 83 -5.61 -4.46 -11.06
CA LEU A 83 -6.90 -5.12 -10.81
C LEU A 83 -6.76 -6.60 -10.42
N ASP A 84 -5.65 -6.96 -9.75
CA ASP A 84 -5.33 -8.34 -9.36
C ASP A 84 -5.73 -8.61 -7.90
N VAL A 85 -7.01 -8.93 -7.71
CA VAL A 85 -7.63 -9.13 -6.38
C VAL A 85 -6.95 -10.23 -5.58
N VAL A 86 -6.57 -11.33 -6.22
CA VAL A 86 -5.92 -12.47 -5.56
C VAL A 86 -4.59 -12.03 -4.96
N GLU A 87 -3.80 -11.28 -5.72
CA GLU A 87 -2.52 -10.77 -5.23
C GLU A 87 -2.72 -9.69 -4.15
N ILE A 88 -3.73 -8.82 -4.25
CA ILE A 88 -4.05 -7.85 -3.18
C ILE A 88 -4.27 -8.59 -1.86
N GLN A 89 -5.13 -9.63 -1.87
CA GLN A 89 -5.44 -10.41 -0.67
C GLN A 89 -4.22 -11.17 -0.14
N ARG A 90 -3.40 -11.73 -1.02
CA ARG A 90 -2.13 -12.39 -0.65
C ARG A 90 -1.21 -11.42 0.09
N TRP A 91 -0.93 -10.25 -0.48
CA TRP A 91 -0.05 -9.26 0.14
C TRP A 91 -0.65 -8.65 1.41
N ALA A 92 -1.95 -8.36 1.43
CA ALA A 92 -2.63 -7.86 2.61
C ALA A 92 -2.61 -8.86 3.77
N SER A 93 -2.73 -10.16 3.49
CA SER A 93 -2.62 -11.22 4.50
C SER A 93 -1.22 -11.25 5.13
N LEU A 94 -0.16 -11.11 4.32
CA LEU A 94 1.20 -11.00 4.83
C LEU A 94 1.41 -9.71 5.63
N GLY A 95 0.88 -8.58 5.14
CA GLY A 95 0.91 -7.31 5.85
C GLY A 95 0.26 -7.41 7.24
N LEU A 96 -0.94 -8.00 7.31
CA LEU A 96 -1.65 -8.24 8.56
C LEU A 96 -0.85 -9.13 9.52
N GLU A 97 -0.30 -10.24 9.02
CA GLU A 97 0.49 -11.16 9.85
C GLU A 97 1.71 -10.48 10.48
N TRP A 98 2.43 -9.67 9.69
CA TRP A 98 3.73 -9.15 10.08
C TRP A 98 3.69 -7.77 10.72
N CYS A 99 2.64 -6.96 10.48
CA CYS A 99 2.52 -5.62 11.05
C CYS A 99 2.59 -5.59 12.59
N GLN A 100 2.07 -6.65 13.25
CA GLN A 100 2.12 -6.80 14.70
C GLN A 100 3.46 -7.38 15.22
N LYS A 101 4.22 -8.06 14.36
CA LYS A 101 5.45 -8.77 14.72
C LYS A 101 6.71 -7.91 14.56
N VAL A 102 6.68 -6.95 13.64
CA VAL A 102 7.78 -6.00 13.43
C VAL A 102 7.83 -5.02 14.60
N GLN A 103 9.00 -4.91 15.24
CA GLN A 103 9.22 -3.95 16.33
C GLN A 103 9.59 -2.56 15.79
N GLY A 104 8.91 -1.53 16.31
CA GLY A 104 9.14 -0.13 15.93
C GLY A 104 8.35 0.33 14.70
N GLY A 105 8.41 1.63 14.40
CA GLY A 105 7.87 2.20 13.15
C GLY A 105 6.35 2.35 13.03
N GLY A 106 5.59 2.17 14.11
CA GLY A 106 4.13 2.38 14.10
C GLY A 106 3.31 1.29 13.38
N TRP A 107 3.98 0.28 12.80
CA TRP A 107 3.35 -0.82 12.06
C TRP A 107 2.22 -1.54 12.79
N PRO A 108 2.28 -1.81 14.11
CA PRO A 108 1.15 -2.42 14.80
C PRO A 108 -0.16 -1.61 14.69
N GLY A 109 -0.07 -0.28 14.54
CA GLY A 109 -1.24 0.59 14.36
C GLY A 109 -1.92 0.44 13.00
N THR A 110 -1.25 -0.17 12.01
CA THR A 110 -1.76 -0.36 10.64
C THR A 110 -2.63 -1.61 10.50
N GLU A 111 -2.79 -2.42 11.55
CA GLU A 111 -3.62 -3.63 11.53
C GLU A 111 -5.04 -3.40 10.98
N PRO A 112 -5.79 -2.32 11.36
CA PRO A 112 -7.12 -2.09 10.81
C PRO A 112 -7.12 -1.85 9.30
N GLU A 113 -6.06 -1.23 8.76
CA GLU A 113 -5.93 -0.99 7.32
C GLU A 113 -5.76 -2.32 6.57
N TRP A 114 -4.90 -3.21 7.07
CA TRP A 114 -4.67 -4.52 6.45
C TRP A 114 -5.91 -5.40 6.48
N ARG A 115 -6.65 -5.40 7.60
CA ARG A 115 -7.94 -6.10 7.69
C ARG A 115 -8.94 -5.55 6.68
N TRP A 116 -9.06 -4.23 6.60
CA TRP A 116 -9.99 -3.59 5.67
C TRP A 116 -9.65 -3.94 4.21
N ILE A 117 -8.37 -3.84 3.80
CA ILE A 117 -7.93 -4.17 2.45
C ILE A 117 -8.22 -5.65 2.12
N LEU A 118 -7.98 -6.56 3.07
CA LEU A 118 -8.23 -7.99 2.87
C LEU A 118 -9.71 -8.29 2.63
N GLU A 119 -10.60 -7.62 3.38
CA GLU A 119 -12.05 -7.77 3.29
C GLU A 119 -12.67 -7.04 2.08
N HIS A 120 -12.04 -5.96 1.60
CA HIS A 120 -12.57 -5.04 0.59
C HIS A 120 -11.63 -4.87 -0.61
N ALA A 121 -10.97 -5.95 -1.06
CA ALA A 121 -9.90 -5.87 -2.07
C ALA A 121 -10.31 -5.26 -3.43
N GLU A 122 -11.54 -5.49 -3.89
CA GLU A 122 -12.08 -4.86 -5.11
C GLU A 122 -12.31 -3.36 -4.92
N GLU A 123 -12.91 -2.98 -3.78
CA GLU A 123 -13.14 -1.58 -3.43
C GLU A 123 -11.81 -0.84 -3.26
N TYR A 124 -10.82 -1.47 -2.64
CA TYR A 124 -9.47 -0.94 -2.54
C TYR A 124 -8.87 -0.62 -3.91
N SER A 125 -9.01 -1.52 -4.88
CA SER A 125 -8.56 -1.28 -6.27
C SER A 125 -9.23 -0.04 -6.88
N ASN A 126 -10.55 0.06 -6.75
CA ASN A 126 -11.31 1.19 -7.27
C ASN A 126 -10.84 2.51 -6.65
N LEU A 127 -10.69 2.55 -5.32
CA LEU A 127 -10.25 3.74 -4.59
C LEU A 127 -8.83 4.17 -4.99
N VAL A 128 -7.89 3.23 -5.12
CA VAL A 128 -6.51 3.53 -5.55
C VAL A 128 -6.48 4.06 -6.97
N ILE A 129 -7.23 3.48 -7.89
CA ILE A 129 -7.30 3.92 -9.29
C ILE A 129 -7.89 5.33 -9.38
N GLU A 130 -9.01 5.60 -8.70
CA GLU A 130 -9.63 6.93 -8.70
C GLU A 130 -8.70 7.98 -8.08
N LEU A 131 -8.00 7.65 -6.99
CA LEU A 131 -6.96 8.50 -6.42
C LEU A 131 -5.87 8.82 -7.45
N LYS A 132 -5.37 7.83 -8.20
CA LYS A 132 -4.32 8.06 -9.20
C LYS A 132 -4.79 8.87 -10.39
N LYS A 133 -6.03 8.69 -10.85
CA LYS A 133 -6.64 9.56 -11.88
C LYS A 133 -6.71 11.00 -11.40
N PHE A 134 -7.19 11.22 -10.18
CA PHE A 134 -7.28 12.56 -9.58
C PHE A 134 -5.91 13.25 -9.49
N LEU A 135 -4.86 12.50 -9.15
CA LEU A 135 -3.48 13.01 -9.09
C LEU A 135 -2.83 13.20 -10.47
N GLY A 136 -3.49 12.82 -11.57
CA GLY A 136 -2.96 12.95 -12.93
C GLY A 136 -1.90 11.91 -13.28
N HIS A 137 -2.02 10.70 -12.73
CA HIS A 137 -1.05 9.62 -12.85
C HIS A 137 -1.54 8.41 -13.66
N VAL A 138 -2.70 8.50 -14.31
CA VAL A 138 -3.31 7.43 -15.13
C VAL A 138 -3.58 7.94 -16.54
#